data_AF-A0AA43M3F7-F1
#
_entry.id   AF-A0AA43M3F7-F1
#
_cell.length_a   1.000
_cell.length_b   1.000
_cell.length_c   1.000
_cell.angle_alpha   90.00
_cell.angle_beta   90.00
_cell.angle_gamma   90.00
#
_symmetry.space_group_name_H-M   'P 1'
#
loop_
_entity.id
_entity.type
_entity.pdbx_description
1 polymer ?
#
loop_
_entity_poly.entity_id
_entity_poly.type
_entity_poly.pdbx_seq_one_letter_code
_entity_poly.pdbx_strand_id
1 'polypeptide(L)'
;MASKIAAVAITRNGIRLALKLGGLLADTEVYCYAKYSGELQEIPGERRIFDGPVKELLPGLFRRYEAVVLFFSLGAAVRLMAPLLQDKWHDPAVIVIDESGEHVISVLSGHLGGANRLTLHIARLLESRPVITTASDVQGIFAADLLGREFGWQAESFAPMKGVSAALVNGEPVAVLQEAGETGWLPAGAVLPEHVRLCGSTAELQQQPYRAAVVITDRLLDEAEAAALRGLPAAVYRPRSLVLGLGCNRGTAAAELEAVVMETLAELRLSPLSVRGAATITIKGDEAGLLELCRKFGWELGLFSPEQLNTVPLMQPSAVVFKATGAYGVCEPAALLASGGGELLLAKKKSGNVTIAVARVAFGGREETKNE
;
A
#
# COMPACT_ATOMS: atom_id res chain seq x y z
N MET A 1 -13.43 1.16 -18.18
CA MET A 1 -12.32 0.94 -17.22
C MET A 1 -11.06 0.73 -18.04
N ALA A 2 -9.97 1.45 -17.75
CA ALA A 2 -8.75 1.35 -18.55
C ALA A 2 -8.05 0.01 -18.25
N SER A 3 -7.80 -0.80 -19.26
CA SER A 3 -7.10 -2.08 -19.13
C SER A 3 -5.72 -1.89 -18.52
N LYS A 4 -5.34 -2.77 -17.59
CA LYS A 4 -4.10 -2.67 -16.78
C LYS A 4 -2.93 -3.47 -17.35
N ILE A 5 -3.20 -4.45 -18.23
CA ILE A 5 -2.20 -5.38 -18.74
C ILE A 5 -2.18 -5.37 -20.26
N ALA A 6 -0.98 -5.32 -20.85
CA ALA A 6 -0.78 -5.50 -22.29
C ALA A 6 -0.07 -6.83 -22.58
N ALA A 7 -0.65 -7.69 -23.41
CA ALA A 7 -0.05 -8.95 -23.84
C ALA A 7 0.43 -8.84 -25.30
N VAL A 8 1.73 -8.93 -25.55
CA VAL A 8 2.32 -8.72 -26.88
C VAL A 8 2.85 -10.04 -27.45
N ALA A 9 2.38 -10.41 -28.63
CA ALA A 9 2.76 -11.64 -29.31
C ALA A 9 3.18 -11.42 -30.76
N ILE A 10 4.31 -12.04 -31.15
CA ILE A 10 4.93 -11.89 -32.48
C ILE A 10 5.04 -13.18 -33.27
N THR A 11 4.67 -14.33 -32.69
CA THR A 11 4.64 -15.63 -33.37
C THR A 11 3.23 -16.20 -33.36
N ARG A 12 2.97 -17.20 -34.22
CA ARG A 12 1.66 -17.86 -34.26
C ARG A 12 1.30 -18.46 -32.90
N ASN A 13 2.22 -19.22 -32.29
CA ASN A 13 1.95 -19.85 -31.00
C ASN A 13 1.82 -18.82 -29.87
N GLY A 14 2.68 -17.78 -29.88
CA GLY A 14 2.57 -16.67 -28.93
C GLY A 14 1.20 -15.98 -29.01
N ILE A 15 0.64 -15.78 -30.20
CA ILE A 15 -0.69 -15.19 -30.36
C ILE A 15 -1.77 -16.10 -29.75
N ARG A 16 -1.69 -17.43 -29.96
CA ARG A 16 -2.63 -18.37 -29.34
C ARG A 16 -2.59 -18.28 -27.82
N LEU A 17 -1.40 -18.30 -27.24
CA LEU A 17 -1.21 -18.20 -25.79
C LEU A 17 -1.66 -16.84 -25.25
N ALA A 18 -1.38 -15.75 -25.96
CA ALA A 18 -1.79 -14.41 -25.56
C ALA A 18 -3.32 -14.22 -25.59
N LEU A 19 -4.00 -14.77 -26.60
CA LEU A 19 -5.46 -14.77 -26.67
C LEU A 19 -6.08 -15.66 -25.57
N LYS A 20 -5.49 -16.86 -25.32
CA LYS A 20 -5.88 -17.71 -24.19
C LYS A 20 -5.76 -16.95 -22.86
N LEU A 21 -4.63 -16.27 -22.64
CA LEU A 21 -4.42 -15.46 -21.44
C LEU A 21 -5.45 -14.32 -21.36
N GLY A 22 -5.70 -13.61 -22.45
CA GLY A 22 -6.68 -12.52 -22.48
C GLY A 22 -8.12 -12.97 -22.16
N GLY A 23 -8.47 -14.22 -22.47
CA GLY A 23 -9.76 -14.81 -22.07
C GLY A 23 -9.84 -15.24 -20.61
N LEU A 24 -8.70 -15.50 -19.95
CA LEU A 24 -8.63 -15.98 -18.56
C LEU A 24 -8.32 -14.87 -17.56
N LEU A 25 -7.61 -13.84 -17.98
CA LEU A 25 -7.14 -12.73 -17.16
C LEU A 25 -7.84 -11.43 -17.57
N ALA A 26 -8.77 -10.98 -16.75
CA ALA A 26 -9.50 -9.73 -16.94
C ALA A 26 -8.55 -8.53 -17.15
N ASP A 27 -9.03 -7.49 -17.83
CA ASP A 27 -8.29 -6.25 -18.11
C ASP A 27 -6.99 -6.42 -18.91
N THR A 28 -6.89 -7.49 -19.71
CA THR A 28 -5.76 -7.77 -20.61
C THR A 28 -6.08 -7.37 -22.04
N GLU A 29 -5.31 -6.44 -22.61
CA GLU A 29 -5.36 -6.11 -24.04
C GLU A 29 -4.29 -6.88 -24.81
N VAL A 30 -4.71 -7.64 -25.82
CA VAL A 30 -3.81 -8.49 -26.61
C VAL A 30 -3.37 -7.78 -27.89
N TYR A 31 -2.07 -7.63 -28.08
CA TYR A 31 -1.42 -7.05 -29.24
C TYR A 31 -0.78 -8.15 -30.10
N CYS A 32 -1.30 -8.34 -31.31
CA CYS A 32 -0.87 -9.39 -32.23
C CYS A 32 -0.17 -8.79 -33.45
N TYR A 33 0.96 -9.37 -33.82
CA TYR A 33 1.69 -8.96 -35.01
C TYR A 33 0.90 -9.31 -36.29
N ALA A 34 0.73 -8.33 -37.18
CA ALA A 34 -0.13 -8.41 -38.36
C ALA A 34 0.16 -9.64 -39.22
N LYS A 35 1.44 -9.94 -39.44
CA LYS A 35 1.93 -11.05 -40.29
C LYS A 35 1.31 -12.41 -39.96
N TYR A 36 0.99 -12.68 -38.70
CA TYR A 36 0.50 -13.98 -38.24
C TYR A 36 -0.97 -13.96 -37.80
N SER A 37 -1.62 -12.79 -37.85
CA SER A 37 -2.94 -12.60 -37.26
C SER A 37 -4.10 -13.02 -38.18
N GLY A 38 -3.90 -12.95 -39.50
CA GLY A 38 -4.94 -13.30 -40.49
C GLY A 38 -5.39 -14.77 -40.43
N GLU A 39 -4.47 -15.68 -40.11
CA GLU A 39 -4.73 -17.13 -40.03
C GLU A 39 -5.29 -17.58 -38.68
N LEU A 40 -5.47 -16.66 -37.73
CA LEU A 40 -5.89 -16.95 -36.35
C LEU A 40 -7.22 -16.27 -36.00
N GLN A 41 -7.98 -15.79 -37.00
CA GLN A 41 -9.26 -15.10 -36.80
C GLN A 41 -10.29 -15.96 -36.07
N GLU A 42 -10.24 -17.28 -36.26
CA GLU A 42 -11.15 -18.24 -35.64
C GLU A 42 -10.97 -18.38 -34.12
N ILE A 43 -9.81 -17.98 -33.58
CA ILE A 43 -9.55 -18.04 -32.14
C ILE A 43 -10.32 -16.89 -31.47
N PRO A 44 -11.24 -17.15 -30.52
CA PRO A 44 -11.96 -16.08 -29.84
C PRO A 44 -11.02 -15.16 -29.04
N GLY A 45 -11.37 -13.87 -28.95
CA GLY A 45 -10.65 -12.89 -28.13
C GLY A 45 -10.47 -11.54 -28.82
N GLU A 46 -10.69 -10.46 -28.07
CA GLU A 46 -10.38 -9.11 -28.52
C GLU A 46 -8.88 -8.97 -28.75
N ARG A 47 -8.51 -8.40 -29.90
CA ARG A 47 -7.11 -8.22 -30.29
C ARG A 47 -6.89 -6.89 -30.98
N ARG A 48 -5.74 -6.29 -30.71
CA ARG A 48 -5.22 -5.13 -31.41
C ARG A 48 -4.13 -5.62 -32.36
N ILE A 49 -4.27 -5.31 -33.64
CA ILE A 49 -3.26 -5.65 -34.63
C ILE A 49 -2.26 -4.51 -34.73
N PHE A 50 -0.97 -4.84 -34.73
CA PHE A 50 0.08 -3.89 -35.05
C PHE A 50 0.93 -4.39 -36.21
N ASP A 51 1.35 -3.45 -37.05
CA ASP A 51 2.23 -3.69 -38.18
C ASP A 51 3.45 -2.76 -38.03
N GLY A 52 4.62 -3.34 -37.82
CA GLY A 52 5.84 -2.63 -37.45
C GLY A 52 6.67 -3.34 -36.37
N PRO A 53 7.88 -2.84 -36.08
CA PRO A 53 8.78 -3.44 -35.09
C PRO A 53 8.25 -3.22 -33.66
N VAL A 54 8.40 -4.23 -32.80
CA VAL A 54 7.99 -4.16 -31.38
C VAL A 54 8.64 -2.98 -30.64
N LYS A 55 9.86 -2.58 -31.06
CA LYS A 55 10.59 -1.42 -30.52
C LYS A 55 9.77 -0.12 -30.56
N GLU A 56 8.88 0.06 -31.53
CA GLU A 56 8.06 1.26 -31.67
C GLU A 56 6.77 1.19 -30.83
N LEU A 57 6.24 -0.03 -30.62
CA LEU A 57 5.06 -0.27 -29.81
C LEU A 57 5.36 -0.17 -28.30
N LEU A 58 6.46 -0.80 -27.87
CA LEU A 58 6.78 -1.03 -26.46
C LEU A 58 6.86 0.24 -25.59
N PRO A 59 7.43 1.38 -26.05
CA PRO A 59 7.46 2.62 -25.27
C PRO A 59 6.07 3.22 -24.98
N GLY A 60 5.09 2.97 -25.87
CA GLY A 60 3.70 3.36 -25.63
C GLY A 60 3.07 2.50 -24.56
N LEU A 61 3.34 1.19 -24.59
CA LEU A 61 2.81 0.24 -23.60
C LEU A 61 3.40 0.49 -22.20
N PHE A 62 4.71 0.73 -22.12
CA PHE A 62 5.39 1.00 -20.86
C PHE A 62 4.83 2.20 -20.09
N ARG A 63 4.30 3.19 -20.80
CA ARG A 63 3.70 4.40 -20.19
C ARG A 63 2.23 4.24 -19.82
N ARG A 64 1.52 3.30 -20.46
CA ARG A 64 0.06 3.18 -20.38
C ARG A 64 -0.41 2.05 -19.47
N TYR A 65 0.34 0.96 -19.37
CA TYR A 65 -0.07 -0.25 -18.65
C TYR A 65 0.74 -0.45 -17.38
N GLU A 66 0.11 -1.03 -16.37
CA GLU A 66 0.76 -1.43 -15.12
C GLU A 66 1.64 -2.68 -15.32
N ALA A 67 1.28 -3.53 -16.29
CA ALA A 67 2.05 -4.72 -16.64
C ALA A 67 2.09 -5.00 -18.15
N VAL A 68 3.20 -5.58 -18.60
CA VAL A 68 3.41 -6.03 -19.98
C VAL A 68 3.84 -7.50 -19.99
N VAL A 69 3.10 -8.33 -20.72
CA VAL A 69 3.38 -9.77 -20.90
C VAL A 69 3.88 -9.99 -22.33
N LEU A 70 5.08 -10.54 -22.47
CA LEU A 70 5.76 -10.69 -23.75
C LEU A 70 5.87 -12.17 -24.15
N PHE A 71 5.23 -12.55 -25.26
CA PHE A 71 5.22 -13.91 -25.79
C PHE A 71 6.31 -14.10 -26.85
N PHE A 72 7.57 -14.00 -26.41
CA PHE A 72 8.77 -14.22 -27.21
C PHE A 72 10.01 -14.36 -26.32
N SER A 73 11.15 -14.73 -26.90
CA SER A 73 12.37 -15.04 -26.12
C SER A 73 12.78 -13.94 -25.14
N LEU A 74 13.21 -14.35 -23.94
CA LEU A 74 13.70 -13.45 -22.88
C LEU A 74 14.84 -12.54 -23.38
N GLY A 75 15.77 -13.08 -24.17
CA GLY A 75 16.88 -12.30 -24.73
C GLY A 75 16.42 -11.16 -25.65
N ALA A 76 15.36 -11.36 -26.44
CA ALA A 76 14.78 -10.30 -27.27
C ALA A 76 14.05 -9.26 -26.41
N ALA A 77 13.29 -9.70 -25.40
CA ALA A 77 12.63 -8.82 -24.45
C ALA A 77 13.63 -7.89 -23.76
N VAL A 78 14.70 -8.43 -23.18
CA VAL A 78 15.73 -7.64 -22.50
C VAL A 78 16.34 -6.58 -23.41
N ARG A 79 16.68 -6.92 -24.66
CA ARG A 79 17.26 -5.97 -25.63
C ARG A 79 16.28 -4.85 -26.02
N LEU A 80 15.01 -5.17 -26.17
CA LEU A 80 13.97 -4.19 -26.52
C LEU A 80 13.66 -3.25 -25.35
N MET A 81 13.71 -3.76 -24.12
CA MET A 81 13.42 -2.99 -22.91
C MET A 81 14.58 -2.17 -22.41
N ALA A 82 15.83 -2.61 -22.61
CA ALA A 82 17.03 -1.94 -22.11
C ALA A 82 17.05 -0.40 -22.28
N PRO A 83 16.68 0.20 -23.44
CA PRO A 83 16.65 1.66 -23.59
C PRO A 83 15.45 2.35 -22.91
N LEU A 84 14.49 1.60 -22.39
CA LEU A 84 13.25 2.11 -21.77
C LEU A 84 13.30 2.11 -20.25
N LEU A 85 14.24 1.35 -19.65
CA LEU A 85 14.32 1.16 -18.20
C LEU A 85 14.70 2.45 -17.49
N GLN A 86 13.96 2.79 -16.44
CA GLN A 86 14.26 3.93 -15.57
C GLN A 86 14.66 3.43 -14.18
N ASP A 87 13.69 2.94 -13.42
CA ASP A 87 13.88 2.36 -12.11
C ASP A 87 12.70 1.46 -11.72
N LYS A 88 12.88 0.66 -10.66
CA LYS A 88 11.89 -0.29 -10.16
C LYS A 88 10.58 0.32 -9.62
N TRP A 89 10.51 1.66 -9.50
CA TRP A 89 9.36 2.38 -8.96
C TRP A 89 8.42 2.86 -10.05
N HIS A 90 8.98 3.20 -11.22
CA HIS A 90 8.23 3.73 -12.34
C HIS A 90 8.03 2.71 -13.46
N ASP A 91 8.98 1.76 -13.62
CA ASP A 91 8.90 0.75 -14.67
C ASP A 91 7.74 -0.24 -14.39
N PRO A 92 6.94 -0.60 -15.43
CA PRO A 92 5.84 -1.54 -15.27
C PRO A 92 6.35 -2.95 -14.93
N ALA A 93 5.46 -3.79 -14.40
CA ALA A 93 5.75 -5.21 -14.31
C ALA A 93 5.98 -5.79 -15.71
N VAL A 94 7.08 -6.52 -15.90
CA VAL A 94 7.29 -7.26 -17.15
C VAL A 94 7.44 -8.74 -16.90
N ILE A 95 6.64 -9.52 -17.64
CA ILE A 95 6.63 -10.96 -17.63
C ILE A 95 6.96 -11.44 -19.05
N VAL A 96 7.84 -12.42 -19.15
CA VAL A 96 8.11 -13.11 -20.41
C VAL A 96 7.54 -14.52 -20.35
N ILE A 97 6.85 -14.92 -21.40
CA ILE A 97 6.38 -16.29 -21.60
C ILE A 97 7.07 -16.82 -22.84
N ASP A 98 7.75 -17.95 -22.70
CA ASP A 98 8.49 -18.54 -23.80
C ASP A 98 7.55 -19.11 -24.88
N GLU A 99 8.10 -19.48 -26.03
CA GLU A 99 7.29 -19.87 -27.18
C GLU A 99 6.43 -21.11 -26.92
N SER A 100 6.86 -22.07 -26.08
CA SER A 100 6.06 -23.26 -25.77
C SER A 100 5.00 -22.98 -24.70
N GLY A 101 5.10 -21.86 -23.99
CA GLY A 101 4.26 -21.54 -22.83
C GLY A 101 4.63 -22.36 -21.59
N GLU A 102 5.80 -22.99 -21.56
CA GLU A 102 6.24 -23.81 -20.42
C GLU A 102 6.66 -22.95 -19.22
N HIS A 103 7.28 -21.80 -19.46
CA HIS A 103 7.85 -20.93 -18.45
C HIS A 103 7.20 -19.54 -18.47
N VAL A 104 6.77 -19.10 -17.28
CA VAL A 104 6.33 -17.72 -17.04
C VAL A 104 7.39 -17.06 -16.17
N ILE A 105 8.10 -16.10 -16.73
CA ILE A 105 9.34 -15.56 -16.18
C ILE A 105 9.10 -14.13 -15.71
N SER A 106 9.32 -13.86 -14.42
CA SER A 106 9.33 -12.50 -13.88
C SER A 106 10.62 -11.80 -14.30
N VAL A 107 10.52 -10.68 -15.02
CA VAL A 107 11.70 -10.00 -15.61
C VAL A 107 11.97 -8.65 -14.99
N LEU A 108 10.94 -7.81 -14.81
CA LEU A 108 11.08 -6.43 -14.33
C LEU A 108 10.03 -6.11 -13.27
N SER A 109 10.41 -5.29 -12.29
CA SER A 109 9.53 -4.82 -11.21
C SER A 109 8.84 -5.97 -10.44
N GLY A 110 9.64 -6.98 -10.05
CA GLY A 110 9.23 -8.20 -9.34
C GLY A 110 8.36 -7.96 -8.11
N HIS A 111 8.82 -7.10 -7.18
CA HIS A 111 8.13 -6.81 -5.92
C HIS A 111 7.07 -5.73 -6.09
N LEU A 112 7.49 -4.46 -6.05
CA LEU A 112 6.58 -3.31 -6.05
C LEU A 112 5.74 -3.17 -7.32
N GLY A 113 6.31 -3.46 -8.50
CA GLY A 113 5.54 -3.49 -9.74
C GLY A 113 4.61 -4.70 -9.83
N GLY A 114 4.78 -5.72 -8.97
CA GLY A 114 3.88 -6.86 -8.89
C GLY A 114 4.15 -7.97 -9.90
N ALA A 115 5.30 -7.97 -10.60
CA ALA A 115 5.59 -8.99 -11.61
C ALA A 115 5.71 -10.40 -11.03
N ASN A 116 6.19 -10.57 -9.79
CA ASN A 116 6.26 -11.88 -9.14
C ASN A 116 4.87 -12.46 -8.87
N ARG A 117 3.98 -11.65 -8.29
CA ARG A 117 2.59 -12.04 -8.03
C ARG A 117 1.86 -12.36 -9.32
N LEU A 118 2.04 -11.52 -10.35
CA LEU A 118 1.43 -11.72 -11.66
C LEU A 118 1.98 -12.98 -12.35
N THR A 119 3.28 -13.25 -12.23
CA THR A 119 3.92 -14.48 -12.72
C THR A 119 3.30 -15.73 -12.11
N LEU A 120 3.15 -15.78 -10.78
CA LEU A 120 2.49 -16.91 -10.08
C LEU A 120 1.02 -17.06 -10.49
N HIS A 121 0.33 -15.96 -10.76
CA HIS A 121 -1.08 -15.99 -11.18
C HIS A 121 -1.21 -16.51 -12.61
N ILE A 122 -0.43 -15.95 -13.56
CA ILE A 122 -0.42 -16.37 -14.95
C ILE A 122 0.02 -17.83 -15.08
N ALA A 123 1.05 -18.25 -14.34
CA ALA A 123 1.51 -19.64 -14.33
C ALA A 123 0.39 -20.62 -13.94
N ARG A 124 -0.44 -20.27 -12.95
CA ARG A 124 -1.61 -21.07 -12.59
C ARG A 124 -2.68 -21.10 -13.69
N LEU A 125 -2.96 -19.96 -14.33
CA LEU A 125 -3.96 -19.87 -15.40
C LEU A 125 -3.56 -20.64 -16.67
N LEU A 126 -2.26 -20.64 -17.00
CA LEU A 126 -1.73 -21.28 -18.20
C LEU A 126 -1.23 -22.71 -17.98
N GLU A 127 -1.23 -23.18 -16.71
CA GLU A 127 -0.63 -24.45 -16.29
C GLU A 127 0.86 -24.54 -16.61
N SER A 128 1.55 -23.41 -16.44
CA SER A 128 2.97 -23.22 -16.75
C SER A 128 3.81 -23.18 -15.48
N ARG A 129 5.13 -23.32 -15.62
CA ARG A 129 6.10 -23.20 -14.53
C ARG A 129 6.48 -21.74 -14.28
N PRO A 130 6.29 -21.19 -13.07
CA PRO A 130 6.77 -19.86 -12.74
C PRO A 130 8.30 -19.87 -12.53
N VAL A 131 8.98 -18.84 -13.01
CA VAL A 131 10.40 -18.58 -12.79
C VAL A 131 10.55 -17.22 -12.12
N ILE A 132 10.83 -17.24 -10.81
CA ILE A 132 11.08 -16.07 -9.96
C ILE A 132 12.45 -16.25 -9.30
N THR A 133 13.32 -15.25 -9.46
CA THR A 133 14.73 -15.34 -9.02
C THR A 133 15.09 -14.37 -7.89
N THR A 134 14.13 -13.57 -7.43
CA THR A 134 14.36 -12.59 -6.37
C THR A 134 14.65 -13.26 -5.03
N ALA A 135 15.79 -12.89 -4.41
CA ALA A 135 16.33 -13.55 -3.22
C ALA A 135 15.34 -13.59 -2.02
N SER A 136 14.54 -12.55 -1.83
CA SER A 136 13.55 -12.47 -0.75
C SER A 136 12.44 -13.53 -0.88
N ASP A 137 12.02 -13.87 -2.10
CA ASP A 137 10.96 -14.86 -2.33
C ASP A 137 11.46 -16.30 -2.17
N VAL A 138 12.73 -16.55 -2.50
CA VAL A 138 13.35 -17.88 -2.35
C VAL A 138 13.59 -18.24 -0.88
N GLN A 139 13.87 -17.23 -0.05
CA GLN A 139 14.19 -17.42 1.37
C GLN A 139 12.99 -17.22 2.32
N GLY A 140 11.80 -16.90 1.81
CA GLY A 140 10.61 -16.62 2.64
C GLY A 140 10.74 -15.35 3.49
N ILE A 141 11.62 -14.43 3.10
CA ILE A 141 11.92 -13.20 3.81
C ILE A 141 10.95 -12.11 3.32
N PHE A 142 10.31 -11.40 4.24
CA PHE A 142 9.43 -10.30 3.87
C PHE A 142 10.22 -9.22 3.13
N ALA A 143 9.69 -8.78 1.99
CA ALA A 143 10.32 -7.70 1.23
C ALA A 143 10.06 -6.38 1.95
N ALA A 144 11.12 -5.73 2.45
CA ALA A 144 11.01 -4.46 3.16
C ALA A 144 10.21 -3.44 2.34
N ASP A 145 10.45 -3.32 1.04
CA ASP A 145 9.74 -2.38 0.19
C ASP A 145 8.25 -2.69 -0.03
N LEU A 146 7.77 -3.88 0.31
CA LEU A 146 6.35 -4.26 0.27
C LEU A 146 5.66 -4.29 1.64
N LEU A 147 6.42 -4.13 2.73
CA LEU A 147 5.90 -4.31 4.08
C LEU A 147 4.72 -3.37 4.35
N GLY A 148 3.60 -3.95 4.78
CA GLY A 148 2.39 -3.21 5.16
C GLY A 148 1.60 -2.59 4.01
N ARG A 149 1.99 -2.81 2.76
CA ARG A 149 1.33 -2.21 1.59
C ARG A 149 -0.13 -2.62 1.47
N GLU A 150 -0.47 -3.87 1.78
CA GLU A 150 -1.85 -4.37 1.77
C GLU A 150 -2.74 -3.69 2.83
N PHE A 151 -2.12 -3.16 3.89
CA PHE A 151 -2.77 -2.38 4.94
C PHE A 151 -2.68 -0.86 4.71
N GLY A 152 -2.14 -0.44 3.56
CA GLY A 152 -1.99 0.99 3.23
C GLY A 152 -0.91 1.73 4.03
N TRP A 153 0.04 1.01 4.62
CA TRP A 153 1.17 1.64 5.33
C TRP A 153 2.04 2.45 4.37
N GLN A 154 2.64 3.52 4.88
CA GLN A 154 3.53 4.38 4.12
C GLN A 154 4.93 4.35 4.71
N ALA A 155 5.95 4.15 3.88
CA ALA A 155 7.33 4.37 4.31
C ALA A 155 7.64 5.89 4.32
N GLU A 156 8.34 6.38 5.35
CA GLU A 156 8.76 7.78 5.39
C GLU A 156 9.80 8.10 4.31
N SER A 157 10.65 7.14 4.00
CA SER A 157 11.68 7.25 2.99
C SER A 157 12.05 5.88 2.44
N PHE A 158 12.33 5.81 1.14
CA PHE A 158 12.84 4.62 0.48
C PHE A 158 14.37 4.54 0.46
N ALA A 159 15.07 5.60 0.88
CA ALA A 159 16.53 5.63 0.94
C ALA A 159 17.16 4.45 1.71
N PRO A 160 16.68 4.06 2.92
CA PRO A 160 17.29 2.98 3.70
C PRO A 160 16.95 1.57 3.18
N MET A 161 15.98 1.44 2.27
CA MET A 161 15.42 0.13 1.87
C MET A 161 16.47 -0.81 1.30
N LYS A 162 17.43 -0.29 0.52
CA LYS A 162 18.50 -1.12 -0.06
C LYS A 162 19.34 -1.78 1.04
N GLY A 163 19.68 -1.02 2.09
CA GLY A 163 20.45 -1.53 3.22
C GLY A 163 19.65 -2.52 4.07
N VAL A 164 18.38 -2.21 4.35
CA VAL A 164 17.49 -3.12 5.09
C VAL A 164 17.30 -4.43 4.33
N SER A 165 17.00 -4.38 3.03
CA SER A 165 16.86 -5.57 2.19
C SER A 165 18.16 -6.40 2.12
N ALA A 166 19.32 -5.75 2.04
CA ALA A 166 20.61 -6.45 2.03
C ALA A 166 20.85 -7.19 3.36
N ALA A 167 20.63 -6.53 4.50
CA ALA A 167 20.78 -7.15 5.82
C ALA A 167 19.84 -8.35 5.99
N LEU A 168 18.58 -8.20 5.56
CA LEU A 168 17.59 -9.28 5.59
C LEU A 168 18.04 -10.49 4.76
N VAL A 169 18.41 -10.32 3.49
CA VAL A 169 18.82 -11.41 2.58
C VAL A 169 20.13 -12.08 2.99
N ASN A 170 21.05 -11.31 3.59
CA ASN A 170 22.37 -11.82 4.01
C ASN A 170 22.36 -12.47 5.40
N GLY A 171 21.21 -12.57 6.07
CA GLY A 171 21.13 -13.18 7.40
C GLY A 171 21.75 -12.32 8.51
N GLU A 172 21.90 -11.01 8.29
CA GLU A 172 22.45 -10.10 9.30
C GLU A 172 21.40 -9.74 10.36
N PRO A 173 21.77 -9.49 11.63
CA PRO A 173 20.79 -9.17 12.67
C PRO A 173 19.93 -7.95 12.31
N VAL A 174 18.62 -8.12 12.19
CA VAL A 174 17.65 -7.06 11.91
C VAL A 174 16.67 -6.92 13.05
N ALA A 175 16.48 -5.71 13.55
CA ALA A 175 15.44 -5.42 14.53
C ALA A 175 14.13 -5.03 13.86
N VAL A 176 13.02 -5.49 14.41
CA VAL A 176 11.67 -5.05 14.04
C VAL A 176 11.01 -4.49 15.29
N LEU A 177 10.72 -3.19 15.32
CA LEU A 177 9.91 -2.55 16.35
C LEU A 177 8.53 -2.26 15.78
N GLN A 178 7.48 -2.80 16.39
CA GLN A 178 6.11 -2.51 16.00
C GLN A 178 5.32 -1.96 17.19
N GLU A 179 4.94 -0.69 17.10
CA GLU A 179 4.13 0.02 18.11
C GLU A 179 2.68 0.25 17.65
N ALA A 180 2.41 0.15 16.33
CA ALA A 180 1.08 0.36 15.75
C ALA A 180 0.88 -0.50 14.49
N GLY A 181 -0.35 -0.54 13.98
CA GLY A 181 -0.69 -1.25 12.74
C GLY A 181 -1.07 -2.71 12.96
N GLU A 182 -1.51 -3.33 11.87
CA GLU A 182 -1.83 -4.74 11.76
C GLU A 182 -0.61 -5.62 12.06
N THR A 183 -0.77 -6.73 12.78
CA THR A 183 0.34 -7.67 13.10
C THR A 183 0.43 -8.85 12.12
N GLY A 184 -0.51 -8.92 11.17
CA GLY A 184 -0.65 -9.99 10.18
C GLY A 184 0.13 -9.76 8.88
N TRP A 185 1.19 -8.95 8.88
CA TRP A 185 1.97 -8.59 7.68
C TRP A 185 2.95 -9.65 7.20
N LEU A 186 3.11 -10.74 7.94
CA LEU A 186 3.80 -11.92 7.44
C LEU A 186 2.81 -12.77 6.64
N PRO A 187 3.22 -13.32 5.48
CA PRO A 187 2.39 -14.26 4.75
C PRO A 187 1.93 -15.43 5.63
N ALA A 188 0.75 -15.98 5.35
CA ALA A 188 0.22 -17.11 6.10
C ALA A 188 1.21 -18.29 6.10
N GLY A 189 1.55 -18.78 7.30
CA GLY A 189 2.54 -19.86 7.49
C GLY A 189 4.01 -19.42 7.45
N ALA A 190 4.30 -18.14 7.16
CA ALA A 190 5.66 -17.62 7.26
C ALA A 190 6.07 -17.39 8.72
N VAL A 191 7.31 -17.73 9.03
CA VAL A 191 7.94 -17.48 10.32
C VAL A 191 8.99 -16.40 10.13
N LEU A 192 9.18 -15.55 11.14
CA LEU A 192 10.29 -14.60 11.10
C LEU A 192 11.62 -15.36 11.01
N PRO A 193 12.55 -14.94 10.13
CA PRO A 193 13.88 -15.53 10.10
C PRO A 193 14.57 -15.39 11.46
N GLU A 194 15.45 -16.34 11.82
CA GLU A 194 16.13 -16.35 13.14
C GLU A 194 16.96 -15.09 13.41
N HIS A 195 17.50 -14.46 12.35
CA HIS A 195 18.25 -13.21 12.44
C HIS A 195 17.37 -11.96 12.55
N VAL A 196 16.05 -12.10 12.48
CA VAL A 196 15.10 -11.00 12.64
C VAL A 196 14.45 -11.06 14.01
N ARG A 197 14.62 -10.02 14.82
CA ARG A 197 14.11 -9.96 16.19
C ARG A 197 13.07 -8.88 16.37
N LEU A 198 11.91 -9.27 16.89
CA LEU A 198 10.91 -8.33 17.39
C LEU A 198 11.41 -7.69 18.69
N CYS A 199 11.43 -6.37 18.72
CA CYS A 199 11.80 -5.56 19.87
C CYS A 199 10.54 -4.95 20.48
N GLY A 200 10.47 -4.92 21.81
CA GLY A 200 9.35 -4.30 22.53
C GLY A 200 9.47 -2.79 22.67
N SER A 201 10.65 -2.22 22.42
CA SER A 201 10.91 -0.79 22.59
C SER A 201 12.09 -0.30 21.73
N THR A 202 12.18 1.02 21.54
CA THR A 202 13.35 1.67 20.93
C THR A 202 14.63 1.47 21.75
N ALA A 203 14.53 1.32 23.08
CA ALA A 203 15.67 1.04 23.94
C ALA A 203 16.31 -0.33 23.65
N GLU A 204 15.52 -1.34 23.28
CA GLU A 204 16.03 -2.67 22.90
C GLU A 204 16.83 -2.63 21.59
N LEU A 205 16.54 -1.68 20.69
CA LEU A 205 17.31 -1.48 19.45
C LEU A 205 18.79 -1.13 19.74
N GLN A 206 19.10 -0.60 20.93
CA GLN A 206 20.46 -0.22 21.32
C GLN A 206 21.23 -1.36 22.01
N GLN A 207 20.57 -2.46 22.38
CA GLN A 207 21.16 -3.50 23.23
C GLN A 207 21.89 -4.60 22.46
N GLN A 208 21.68 -4.71 21.15
CA GLN A 208 22.34 -5.70 20.30
C GLN A 208 22.91 -5.06 19.03
N PRO A 209 23.97 -5.62 18.43
CA PRO A 209 24.54 -5.08 17.20
C PRO A 209 23.65 -5.42 15.99
N TYR A 210 22.55 -4.69 15.85
CA TYR A 210 21.71 -4.76 14.66
C TYR A 210 22.42 -4.10 13.47
N ARG A 211 22.28 -4.70 12.30
CA ARG A 211 22.78 -4.17 11.03
C ARG A 211 21.71 -3.41 10.26
N ALA A 212 20.44 -3.63 10.56
CA ALA A 212 19.33 -2.87 10.04
C ALA A 212 18.15 -2.85 11.02
N ALA A 213 17.22 -1.93 10.82
CA ALA A 213 15.98 -1.85 11.59
C ALA A 213 14.77 -1.60 10.70
N VAL A 214 13.64 -2.14 11.13
CA VAL A 214 12.30 -1.86 10.61
C VAL A 214 11.48 -1.34 11.78
N VAL A 215 10.95 -0.12 11.65
CA VAL A 215 10.16 0.53 12.70
C VAL A 215 8.77 0.81 12.16
N ILE A 216 7.75 0.28 12.81
CA ILE A 216 6.34 0.41 12.43
C ILE A 216 5.64 1.17 13.55
N THR A 217 5.42 2.46 13.36
CA THR A 217 4.85 3.31 14.42
C THR A 217 4.09 4.50 13.83
N ASP A 218 3.09 4.97 14.57
CA ASP A 218 2.39 6.22 14.27
C ASP A 218 2.99 7.44 14.97
N ARG A 219 3.98 7.24 15.84
CA ARG A 219 4.66 8.33 16.55
C ARG A 219 5.80 8.94 15.76
N LEU A 220 5.97 10.25 15.86
CA LEU A 220 7.22 10.91 15.51
C LEU A 220 8.27 10.50 16.56
N LEU A 221 9.36 9.90 16.07
CA LEU A 221 10.47 9.48 16.92
C LEU A 221 11.14 10.72 17.51
N ASP A 222 11.49 10.67 18.79
CA ASP A 222 12.27 11.74 19.40
C ASP A 222 13.75 11.70 18.95
N GLU A 223 14.52 12.70 19.36
CA GLU A 223 15.91 12.83 18.93
C GLU A 223 16.79 11.67 19.40
N ALA A 224 16.52 11.09 20.58
CA ALA A 224 17.28 9.95 21.08
C ALA A 224 16.96 8.68 20.30
N GLU A 225 15.67 8.45 20.01
CA GLU A 225 15.20 7.37 19.16
C GLU A 225 15.74 7.48 17.73
N ALA A 226 15.68 8.69 17.14
CA ALA A 226 16.21 8.96 15.82
C ALA A 226 17.74 8.76 15.78
N ALA A 227 18.46 9.23 16.80
CA ALA A 227 19.90 9.04 16.91
C ALA A 227 20.29 7.55 16.99
N ALA A 228 19.50 6.73 17.69
CA ALA A 228 19.71 5.28 17.75
C ALA A 228 19.66 4.62 16.36
N LEU A 229 18.83 5.15 15.46
CA LEU A 229 18.65 4.64 14.09
C LEU A 229 19.68 5.20 13.09
N ARG A 230 20.29 6.37 13.33
CA ARG A 230 21.24 7.00 12.38
C ARG A 230 22.45 6.14 12.04
N GLY A 231 22.85 5.22 12.92
CA GLY A 231 24.01 4.35 12.75
C GLY A 231 23.81 3.17 11.80
N LEU A 232 22.58 2.94 11.31
CA LEU A 232 22.25 1.78 10.49
C LEU A 232 21.10 2.07 9.50
N PRO A 233 20.95 1.30 8.42
CA PRO A 233 19.77 1.35 7.56
C PRO A 233 18.49 1.07 8.35
N ALA A 234 17.64 2.08 8.54
CA ALA A 234 16.38 1.97 9.28
C ALA A 234 15.19 2.39 8.41
N ALA A 235 14.28 1.46 8.13
CA ALA A 235 13.05 1.73 7.41
C ALA A 235 11.91 2.03 8.40
N VAL A 236 11.34 3.24 8.34
CA VAL A 236 10.21 3.66 9.18
C VAL A 236 8.92 3.61 8.37
N TYR A 237 7.95 2.84 8.85
CA TYR A 237 6.61 2.69 8.27
C TYR A 237 5.58 3.35 9.18
N ARG A 238 4.60 3.96 8.53
CA ARG A 238 3.49 4.71 9.10
C ARG A 238 2.18 3.97 8.78
N PRO A 239 1.70 3.11 9.69
CA PRO A 239 0.38 2.50 9.57
C PRO A 239 -0.71 3.56 9.56
N ARG A 240 -1.81 3.31 8.82
CA ARG A 240 -3.02 4.15 8.83
C ARG A 240 -3.82 3.90 10.11
N SER A 241 -3.26 4.25 11.25
CA SER A 241 -3.79 3.94 12.60
C SER A 241 -4.57 5.07 13.24
N LEU A 242 -4.59 6.28 12.68
CA LEU A 242 -5.18 7.45 13.33
C LEU A 242 -6.45 7.90 12.61
N VAL A 243 -7.48 8.21 13.39
CA VAL A 243 -8.74 8.80 12.93
C VAL A 243 -8.96 10.14 13.61
N LEU A 244 -9.28 11.16 12.82
CA LEU A 244 -9.51 12.52 13.30
C LEU A 244 -10.99 12.82 13.40
N GLY A 245 -11.50 13.04 14.60
CA GLY A 245 -12.84 13.57 14.80
C GLY A 245 -12.84 15.07 14.63
N LEU A 246 -13.46 15.59 13.56
CA LEU A 246 -13.42 17.01 13.23
C LEU A 246 -14.81 17.64 13.36
N GLY A 247 -14.87 18.76 14.07
CA GLY A 247 -16.00 19.69 14.11
C GLY A 247 -15.52 21.09 13.78
N CYS A 248 -16.37 21.93 13.20
CA CYS A 248 -16.02 23.31 12.89
C CYS A 248 -17.25 24.22 12.77
N ASN A 249 -17.08 25.54 12.72
CA ASN A 249 -18.16 26.44 12.32
C ASN A 249 -18.39 26.35 10.80
N ARG A 250 -19.61 26.66 10.31
CA ARG A 250 -19.88 26.67 8.85
C ARG A 250 -18.99 27.71 8.16
N GLY A 251 -18.40 27.34 7.02
CA GLY A 251 -17.53 28.21 6.23
C GLY A 251 -16.09 28.28 6.74
N THR A 252 -15.69 27.41 7.68
CA THR A 252 -14.29 27.34 8.13
C THR A 252 -13.39 26.92 6.97
N ALA A 253 -12.33 27.68 6.71
CA ALA A 253 -11.43 27.42 5.60
C ALA A 253 -10.62 26.13 5.80
N ALA A 254 -10.34 25.39 4.71
CA ALA A 254 -9.52 24.18 4.75
C ALA A 254 -8.13 24.42 5.35
N ALA A 255 -7.54 25.59 5.10
CA ALA A 255 -6.24 25.97 5.66
C ALA A 255 -6.27 26.13 7.20
N GLU A 256 -7.37 26.63 7.77
CA GLU A 256 -7.53 26.72 9.24
C GLU A 256 -7.66 25.32 9.85
N LEU A 257 -8.45 24.45 9.23
CA LEU A 257 -8.59 23.05 9.64
C LEU A 257 -7.24 22.31 9.58
N GLU A 258 -6.50 22.48 8.48
CA GLU A 258 -5.18 21.86 8.30
C GLU A 258 -4.19 22.32 9.35
N ALA A 259 -4.11 23.63 9.62
CA ALA A 259 -3.21 24.18 10.62
C ALA A 259 -3.48 23.56 12.00
N VAL A 260 -4.75 23.51 12.43
CA VAL A 260 -5.14 22.91 13.70
C VAL A 260 -4.83 21.41 13.75
N VAL A 261 -5.06 20.68 12.65
CA VAL A 261 -4.73 19.25 12.56
C VAL A 261 -3.23 19.02 12.69
N MET A 262 -2.42 19.73 11.92
CA MET A 262 -0.97 19.56 11.91
C MET A 262 -0.33 19.96 13.25
N GLU A 263 -0.78 21.06 13.85
CA GLU A 263 -0.35 21.47 15.18
C GLU A 263 -0.71 20.41 16.23
N THR A 264 -1.95 19.91 16.20
CA THR A 264 -2.41 18.89 17.15
C THR A 264 -1.63 17.58 17.01
N LEU A 265 -1.37 17.12 15.78
CA LEU A 265 -0.57 15.92 15.55
C LEU A 265 0.88 16.11 16.01
N ALA A 266 1.47 17.29 15.77
CA ALA A 266 2.82 17.60 16.22
C ALA A 266 2.91 17.61 17.77
N GLU A 267 1.96 18.23 18.46
CA GLU A 267 1.87 18.23 19.93
C GLU A 267 1.79 16.81 20.51
N LEU A 268 1.01 15.93 19.86
CA LEU A 268 0.88 14.52 20.25
C LEU A 268 2.06 13.66 19.80
N ARG A 269 3.03 14.23 19.06
CA ARG A 269 4.12 13.52 18.39
C ARG A 269 3.59 12.37 17.52
N LEU A 270 2.58 12.64 16.69
CA LEU A 270 1.97 11.69 15.77
C LEU A 270 2.27 12.09 14.32
N SER A 271 2.50 11.10 13.46
CA SER A 271 2.78 11.32 12.05
C SER A 271 1.50 11.57 11.25
N PRO A 272 1.42 12.65 10.44
CA PRO A 272 0.31 12.86 9.52
C PRO A 272 0.12 11.72 8.50
N LEU A 273 1.19 10.99 8.17
CA LEU A 273 1.13 9.83 7.27
C LEU A 273 0.34 8.66 7.86
N SER A 274 0.18 8.64 9.19
CA SER A 274 -0.61 7.64 9.91
C SER A 274 -2.10 7.95 10.00
N VAL A 275 -2.55 9.11 9.51
CA VAL A 275 -3.97 9.42 9.44
C VAL A 275 -4.64 8.58 8.35
N ARG A 276 -5.61 7.75 8.78
CA ARG A 276 -6.51 6.95 7.94
C ARG A 276 -7.60 7.80 7.33
N GLY A 277 -8.21 8.66 8.15
CA GLY A 277 -9.39 9.39 7.75
C GLY A 277 -9.84 10.42 8.78
N ALA A 278 -10.84 11.21 8.39
CA ALA A 278 -11.55 12.12 9.26
C ALA A 278 -12.99 11.63 9.48
N ALA A 279 -13.60 12.05 10.58
CA ALA A 279 -14.96 11.69 10.92
C ALA A 279 -15.73 12.88 11.50
N THR A 280 -17.01 13.00 11.15
CA THR A 280 -17.89 14.06 11.66
C THR A 280 -19.37 13.64 11.65
N ILE A 281 -20.25 14.55 12.04
CA ILE A 281 -21.70 14.36 11.99
C ILE A 281 -22.25 14.57 10.57
N THR A 282 -23.30 13.83 10.19
CA THR A 282 -23.93 13.88 8.86
C THR A 282 -24.29 15.29 8.38
N ILE A 283 -24.77 16.17 9.27
CA ILE A 283 -25.12 17.56 8.93
C ILE A 283 -23.94 18.43 8.48
N LYS A 284 -22.71 17.91 8.60
CA LYS A 284 -21.45 18.54 8.14
C LYS A 284 -20.84 17.85 6.93
N GLY A 285 -21.54 16.89 6.32
CA GLY A 285 -21.08 16.22 5.10
C GLY A 285 -20.93 17.15 3.90
N ASP A 286 -21.56 18.33 3.92
CA ASP A 286 -21.49 19.38 2.89
C ASP A 286 -20.43 20.47 3.18
N GLU A 287 -19.67 20.35 4.27
CA GLU A 287 -18.74 21.40 4.68
C GLU A 287 -17.52 21.47 3.74
N ALA A 288 -17.46 22.51 2.91
CA ALA A 288 -16.44 22.67 1.88
C ALA A 288 -15.01 22.56 2.41
N GLY A 289 -14.72 23.17 3.56
CA GLY A 289 -13.38 23.13 4.17
C GLY A 289 -12.96 21.71 4.60
N LEU A 290 -13.89 20.90 5.12
CA LEU A 290 -13.61 19.51 5.50
C LEU A 290 -13.41 18.63 4.27
N LEU A 291 -14.27 18.78 3.25
CA LEU A 291 -14.17 18.02 2.00
C LEU A 291 -12.86 18.34 1.27
N GLU A 292 -12.46 19.61 1.23
CA GLU A 292 -11.20 20.03 0.63
C GLU A 292 -9.99 19.47 1.37
N LEU A 293 -10.00 19.52 2.72
CA LEU A 293 -8.95 18.92 3.55
C LEU A 293 -8.83 17.41 3.28
N CYS A 294 -9.95 16.68 3.30
CA CYS A 294 -9.94 15.24 3.08
C CYS A 294 -9.42 14.89 1.69
N ARG A 295 -9.84 15.64 0.65
CA ARG A 295 -9.34 15.48 -0.71
C ARG A 295 -7.84 15.75 -0.81
N LYS A 296 -7.32 16.78 -0.12
CA LYS A 296 -5.90 17.12 -0.11
C LYS A 296 -5.03 15.97 0.38
N PHE A 297 -5.46 15.29 1.45
CA PHE A 297 -4.69 14.21 2.07
C PHE A 297 -5.13 12.80 1.64
N GLY A 298 -6.12 12.69 0.75
CA GLY A 298 -6.70 11.41 0.33
C GLY A 298 -7.39 10.65 1.47
N TRP A 299 -7.95 11.39 2.45
CA TRP A 299 -8.65 10.83 3.60
C TRP A 299 -10.09 10.48 3.26
N GLU A 300 -10.55 9.36 3.78
CA GLU A 300 -11.99 9.06 3.85
C GLU A 300 -12.65 9.95 4.90
N LEU A 301 -13.84 10.48 4.58
CA LEU A 301 -14.67 11.24 5.52
C LEU A 301 -15.84 10.38 6.01
N GLY A 302 -15.74 9.87 7.23
CA GLY A 302 -16.83 9.16 7.89
C GLY A 302 -17.91 10.12 8.37
N LEU A 303 -19.17 9.84 8.01
CA LEU A 303 -20.33 10.62 8.43
C LEU A 303 -21.22 9.78 9.33
N PHE A 304 -21.49 10.28 10.54
CA PHE A 304 -22.30 9.58 11.53
C PHE A 304 -23.56 10.36 11.88
N SER A 305 -24.68 9.64 11.99
CA SER A 305 -25.93 10.23 12.43
C SER A 305 -25.88 10.56 13.93
N PRO A 306 -26.74 11.46 14.42
CA PRO A 306 -26.82 11.74 15.85
C PRO A 306 -27.10 10.49 16.70
N GLU A 307 -27.93 9.58 16.19
CA GLU A 307 -28.26 8.31 16.85
C GLU A 307 -27.02 7.44 17.01
N GLN A 308 -26.21 7.31 15.93
CA GLN A 308 -24.95 6.58 15.98
C GLN A 308 -23.97 7.21 16.96
N LEU A 309 -23.79 8.54 16.92
CA LEU A 309 -22.88 9.25 17.83
C LEU A 309 -23.27 9.07 19.30
N ASN A 310 -24.58 9.07 19.60
CA ASN A 310 -25.09 8.87 20.96
C ASN A 310 -24.96 7.43 21.48
N THR A 311 -24.56 6.46 20.65
CA THR A 311 -24.22 5.09 21.13
C THR A 311 -22.89 5.05 21.87
N VAL A 312 -22.01 6.03 21.65
CA VAL A 312 -20.71 6.11 22.32
C VAL A 312 -20.89 6.80 23.68
N PRO A 313 -20.47 6.17 24.78
CA PRO A 313 -20.49 6.81 26.09
C PRO A 313 -19.57 8.03 26.13
N LEU A 314 -20.09 9.18 26.57
CA LEU A 314 -19.32 10.41 26.73
C LEU A 314 -19.11 10.72 28.20
N MET A 315 -17.89 11.12 28.56
CA MET A 315 -17.62 11.61 29.92
C MET A 315 -18.32 12.94 30.19
N GLN A 316 -18.47 13.79 29.17
CA GLN A 316 -19.04 15.14 29.30
C GLN A 316 -20.06 15.42 28.18
N PRO A 317 -21.32 14.96 28.32
CA PRO A 317 -22.37 15.25 27.35
C PRO A 317 -22.74 16.75 27.35
N SER A 318 -23.01 17.31 26.15
CA SER A 318 -23.37 18.73 26.00
C SER A 318 -24.81 18.93 25.53
N ALA A 319 -25.66 19.51 26.39
CA ALA A 319 -27.03 19.87 26.04
C ALA A 319 -27.11 20.93 24.91
N VAL A 320 -26.11 21.81 24.82
CA VAL A 320 -26.03 22.83 23.75
C VAL A 320 -25.78 22.18 22.40
N VAL A 321 -24.83 21.23 22.32
CA VAL A 321 -24.55 20.47 21.09
C VAL A 321 -25.75 19.60 20.73
N PHE A 322 -26.41 19.00 21.72
CA PHE A 322 -27.62 18.20 21.51
C PHE A 322 -28.74 19.02 20.87
N LYS A 323 -29.00 20.23 21.38
CA LYS A 323 -30.02 21.12 20.80
C LYS A 323 -29.73 21.50 19.35
N ALA A 324 -28.46 21.67 18.99
CA ALA A 324 -28.05 22.08 17.64
C ALA A 324 -27.96 20.91 16.64
N THR A 325 -27.64 19.70 17.11
CA THR A 325 -27.22 18.60 16.24
C THR A 325 -27.95 17.28 16.48
N GLY A 326 -28.67 17.14 17.59
CA GLY A 326 -29.25 15.88 18.06
C GLY A 326 -28.26 14.95 18.77
N ALA A 327 -26.96 15.30 18.83
CA ALA A 327 -25.92 14.50 19.46
C ALA A 327 -25.36 15.19 20.71
N TYR A 328 -25.04 14.43 21.76
CA TYR A 328 -24.43 14.99 22.97
C TYR A 328 -22.96 15.41 22.77
N GLY A 329 -22.32 14.89 21.74
CA GLY A 329 -20.97 15.21 21.29
C GLY A 329 -20.77 14.77 19.85
N VAL A 330 -19.80 15.35 19.15
CA VAL A 330 -19.54 15.05 17.74
C VAL A 330 -18.13 14.53 17.52
N CYS A 331 -17.09 15.32 17.80
CA CYS A 331 -15.71 14.97 17.46
C CYS A 331 -15.22 13.67 18.11
N GLU A 332 -15.35 13.51 19.43
CA GLU A 332 -14.93 12.30 20.14
C GLU A 332 -15.70 11.04 19.68
N PRO A 333 -17.05 11.03 19.68
CA PRO A 333 -17.78 9.84 19.27
C PRO A 333 -17.58 9.51 17.79
N ALA A 334 -17.44 10.52 16.92
CA ALA A 334 -17.15 10.29 15.50
C ALA A 334 -15.76 9.66 15.32
N ALA A 335 -14.73 10.14 16.03
CA ALA A 335 -13.39 9.54 15.98
C ALA A 335 -13.40 8.09 16.47
N LEU A 336 -14.07 7.82 17.60
CA LEU A 336 -14.17 6.49 18.18
C LEU A 336 -14.90 5.50 17.28
N LEU A 337 -16.06 5.88 16.73
CA LEU A 337 -16.81 5.02 15.80
C LEU A 337 -16.01 4.72 14.53
N ALA A 338 -15.40 5.73 13.89
CA ALA A 338 -14.60 5.51 12.70
C ALA A 338 -13.29 4.76 12.97
N SER A 339 -12.80 4.75 14.22
CA SER A 339 -11.65 3.94 14.64
C SER A 339 -11.99 2.46 14.89
N GLY A 340 -13.28 2.09 14.82
CA GLY A 340 -13.75 0.74 15.18
C GLY A 340 -13.78 0.49 16.69
N GLY A 341 -14.01 1.53 17.50
CA GLY A 341 -14.02 1.43 18.97
C GLY A 341 -12.62 1.39 19.60
N GLY A 342 -11.63 1.99 18.94
CA GLY A 342 -10.26 2.05 19.45
C GLY A 342 -10.06 3.06 20.58
N GLU A 343 -8.81 3.48 20.78
CA GLU A 343 -8.40 4.30 21.93
C GLU A 343 -8.47 5.80 21.60
N LEU A 344 -9.05 6.60 22.49
CA LEU A 344 -9.03 8.06 22.37
C LEU A 344 -7.69 8.62 22.89
N LEU A 345 -6.83 9.10 21.98
CA LEU A 345 -5.52 9.69 22.30
C LEU A 345 -5.64 11.16 22.72
N LEU A 346 -6.63 11.86 22.16
CA LEU A 346 -6.93 13.23 22.50
C LEU A 346 -8.44 13.42 22.58
N ALA A 347 -8.91 13.72 23.79
CA ALA A 347 -10.26 14.25 24.01
C ALA A 347 -10.42 15.61 23.35
N LYS A 348 -11.67 16.05 23.18
CA LYS A 348 -12.05 17.27 22.47
C LYS A 348 -11.15 18.47 22.83
N LYS A 349 -10.39 18.94 21.85
CA LYS A 349 -9.64 20.21 21.88
C LYS A 349 -10.30 21.20 20.93
N LYS A 350 -10.57 22.42 21.40
CA LYS A 350 -11.07 23.52 20.55
C LYS A 350 -9.93 24.50 20.26
N SER A 351 -9.73 24.84 18.99
CA SER A 351 -8.81 25.88 18.54
C SER A 351 -9.49 26.72 17.46
N GLY A 352 -9.69 28.01 17.72
CA GLY A 352 -10.43 28.90 16.83
C GLY A 352 -11.84 28.38 16.51
N ASN A 353 -12.14 28.24 15.21
CA ASN A 353 -13.40 27.69 14.72
C ASN A 353 -13.43 26.16 14.66
N VAL A 354 -12.32 25.49 14.98
CA VAL A 354 -12.15 24.05 14.81
C VAL A 354 -12.20 23.34 16.17
N THR A 355 -12.76 22.15 16.16
CA THR A 355 -12.74 21.22 17.28
C THR A 355 -12.22 19.88 16.77
N ILE A 356 -11.21 19.33 17.44
CA ILE A 356 -10.54 18.10 17.06
C ILE A 356 -10.53 17.11 18.21
N ALA A 357 -10.67 15.83 17.87
CA ALA A 357 -10.37 14.68 18.72
C ALA A 357 -9.53 13.69 17.89
N VAL A 358 -8.68 12.90 18.53
CA VAL A 358 -7.83 11.92 17.85
C VAL A 358 -8.03 10.56 18.50
N ALA A 359 -8.37 9.56 17.68
CA ALA A 359 -8.49 8.18 18.11
C ALA A 359 -7.51 7.28 17.34
N ARG A 360 -6.96 6.27 18.01
CA ARG A 360 -6.18 5.20 17.40
C ARG A 360 -7.09 4.02 17.09
N VAL A 361 -6.94 3.45 15.91
CA VAL A 361 -7.68 2.27 15.45
C VAL A 361 -7.32 1.05 16.30
N ALA A 362 -8.34 0.25 16.63
CA ALA A 362 -8.13 -1.09 17.16
C ALA A 362 -7.74 -2.05 16.02
N PHE A 363 -6.49 -2.50 16.02
CA PHE A 363 -6.05 -3.58 15.13
C PHE A 363 -6.34 -4.91 15.82
N GLY A 364 -7.01 -5.85 15.15
CA GLY A 364 -7.21 -7.19 15.68
C GLY A 364 -5.86 -7.84 15.98
N GLY A 365 -5.62 -8.23 17.22
CA GLY A 365 -4.41 -8.96 17.61
C GLY A 365 -4.37 -10.34 16.94
N ARG A 366 -3.16 -10.92 16.83
CA ARG A 366 -3.05 -12.39 16.69
C ARG A 366 -3.80 -12.99 17.87
N GLU A 367 -4.80 -13.84 17.61
CA GLU A 367 -5.26 -14.76 18.63
C GLU A 367 -4.04 -15.54 19.11
N GLU A 368 -3.57 -15.27 20.33
CA GLU A 368 -2.73 -16.19 21.04
C GLU A 368 -3.55 -17.49 21.15
N THR A 369 -3.26 -18.43 20.27
CA THR A 369 -3.73 -19.81 20.42
C THR A 369 -3.07 -20.30 21.69
N LYS A 370 -3.79 -20.15 22.81
CA LYS A 370 -3.51 -20.88 24.03
C LYS A 370 -3.63 -22.35 23.64
N ASN A 371 -2.48 -23.00 23.45
CA ASN A 371 -2.41 -24.45 23.48
C ASN A 371 -2.83 -24.87 24.89
N GLU A 372 -4.08 -25.34 25.02
CA GLU A 372 -4.47 -26.29 26.07
C GLU A 372 -4.40 -27.71 25.53
#